data_AF-A0A7C5M4C9-F1
#
_entry.id   AF-A0A7C5M4C9-F1
#
_cell.length_a   1.000
_cell.length_b   1.000
_cell.length_c   1.000
_cell.angle_alpha   90.00
_cell.angle_beta   90.00
_cell.angle_gamma   90.00
#
_symmetry.space_group_name_H-M   'P 1'
#
loop_
_entity.id
_entity.type
_entity.pdbx_description
1 polymer ?
#
loop_
_entity_poly.entity_id
_entity_poly.type
_entity_poly.pdbx_seq_one_letter_code
_entity_poly.pdbx_strand_id
1 'polypeptide(L)'
;GCIIVVCAVEGVMPQTETVIRQALREKVKPVLFINKVDRLINELKVTPEEMQKRFVKIITEVNRLINKMVPEEFKGKWNVKVEDGTVAFGSAYYNWAISVPFMKKTGLTFKDIYDYCNKGDQKTLAKKAPIHEVILDMVVDHLPSPKEAQKYRIPHIWKGDLDSDVGKGMVNCDPNAPLAFMVTKIIIDPHAGEVAVGRVFSGRIQSGQEVRVIGMPKPNRVQQVALMVGADRIPVDYVTAGNVAAVTGVRDAIAGSTVTTVEDMQPFERMVHVSEPVVTVAVEAKHPRDLPKLVEVLRAISKADPSIEVTINQETGEHLMSGMGELHLEVTEYKIRKEYGVDIITSQPIVVYRETVAKKTPSPFEGKSPNRHNRFYFVVEPLPENIVKALYNNEIPTDAKKFRKEIASKLQELGMDKETAKGVFKISGLNIMTDVTKGIQHLFETRELIAQGFEEVMKKGPIANEPCQGVLVKLVDAKLHEDAIHRGPAQVIPAVKKAINGAIMSSDPILLEPMQKVFISTPQEMMGNVTRELNQRRAVILDMKMEGDMVNIEAKAPVAEMFGFASAIRSATGGRVLWSTENIGFEPLPRELQHTVIRKIRERKGLPPEPYPPEYYMD
;
A
#
# COMPACT_ATOMS: atom_id res chain seq x y z
N GLY A 1 15.76 8.42 8.79
CA GLY A 1 16.21 7.03 9.00
C GLY A 1 15.09 6.22 9.61
N CYS A 2 15.33 4.93 9.84
CA CYS A 2 14.43 4.05 10.58
C CYS A 2 15.22 3.16 11.54
N ILE A 3 14.56 2.72 12.61
CA ILE A 3 15.08 1.69 13.53
C ILE A 3 14.34 0.41 13.21
N ILE A 4 15.04 -0.58 12.66
CA ILE A 4 14.52 -1.93 12.47
C ILE A 4 14.55 -2.58 13.85
N VAL A 5 13.38 -2.94 14.39
CA VAL A 5 13.29 -3.65 15.67
C VAL A 5 13.06 -5.13 15.38
N VAL A 6 14.00 -5.97 15.80
CA VAL A 6 13.91 -7.43 15.61
C VAL A 6 13.84 -8.11 16.97
N CYS A 7 12.93 -9.06 17.11
CA CYS A 7 12.82 -9.88 18.31
C CYS A 7 14.02 -10.83 18.38
N ALA A 8 14.75 -10.83 19.50
CA ALA A 8 15.89 -11.71 19.69
C ALA A 8 15.50 -13.20 19.69
N VAL A 9 14.25 -13.50 20.07
CA VAL A 9 13.67 -14.85 20.08
C VAL A 9 13.13 -15.23 18.70
N GLU A 10 12.24 -14.46 18.11
CA GLU A 10 11.60 -14.84 16.83
C GLU A 10 12.51 -14.62 15.62
N GLY A 11 13.49 -13.72 15.72
CA GLY A 11 14.35 -13.35 14.60
C GLY A 11 13.63 -12.49 13.55
N VAL A 12 14.13 -12.54 12.32
CA VAL A 12 13.57 -11.76 11.21
C VAL A 12 12.30 -12.45 10.70
N MET A 13 11.17 -11.74 10.83
CA MET A 13 9.86 -12.20 10.39
C MET A 13 9.47 -11.57 9.03
N PRO A 14 8.50 -12.13 8.29
CA PRO A 14 8.08 -11.61 6.98
C PRO A 14 7.67 -10.13 6.97
N GLN A 15 6.99 -9.66 8.01
CA GLN A 15 6.66 -8.24 8.15
C GLN A 15 7.92 -7.38 8.33
N THR A 16 8.96 -7.92 8.94
CA THR A 16 10.29 -7.27 9.04
C THR A 16 10.86 -7.06 7.64
N GLU A 17 10.80 -8.07 6.77
CA GLU A 17 11.21 -7.94 5.37
C GLU A 17 10.39 -6.86 4.65
N THR A 18 9.07 -6.86 4.83
CA THR A 18 8.17 -5.89 4.19
C THR A 18 8.51 -4.45 4.59
N VAL A 19 8.69 -4.17 5.88
CA VAL A 19 9.02 -2.81 6.34
C VAL A 19 10.45 -2.39 5.95
N ILE A 20 11.40 -3.33 5.91
CA ILE A 20 12.75 -3.06 5.38
C ILE A 20 12.67 -2.70 3.90
N ARG A 21 11.91 -3.47 3.11
CA ARG A 21 11.70 -3.21 1.69
C ARG A 21 11.11 -1.82 1.45
N GLN A 22 10.07 -1.45 2.21
CA GLN A 22 9.45 -0.13 2.13
C GLN A 22 10.42 0.99 2.48
N ALA A 23 11.15 0.84 3.60
CA ALA A 23 12.14 1.83 4.03
C ALA A 23 13.23 2.04 2.97
N LEU A 24 13.79 0.96 2.42
CA LEU A 24 14.87 1.04 1.44
C LEU A 24 14.42 1.55 0.08
N ARG A 25 13.20 1.18 -0.35
CA ARG A 25 12.55 1.74 -1.55
C ARG A 25 12.51 3.28 -1.44
N GLU A 26 12.07 3.79 -0.30
CA GLU A 26 12.01 5.22 0.01
C GLU A 26 13.37 5.87 0.31
N LYS A 27 14.49 5.16 0.10
CA LYS A 27 15.84 5.59 0.47
C LYS A 27 15.95 6.03 1.94
N VAL A 28 15.36 5.26 2.86
CA VAL A 28 15.47 5.50 4.30
C VAL A 28 16.59 4.65 4.89
N LYS A 29 17.62 5.31 5.43
CA LYS A 29 18.75 4.63 6.06
C LYS A 29 18.31 3.89 7.34
N PRO A 30 18.59 2.57 7.46
CA PRO A 30 18.25 1.80 8.65
C PRO A 30 19.37 1.76 9.70
N VAL A 31 18.98 1.56 10.95
CA VAL A 31 19.80 1.00 12.05
C VAL A 31 19.03 -0.18 12.66
N LEU A 32 19.70 -1.04 13.43
CA LEU A 32 19.10 -2.26 13.97
C LEU A 32 19.06 -2.24 15.50
N PHE A 33 17.89 -2.53 16.07
CA PHE A 33 17.73 -2.80 17.49
C PHE A 33 17.20 -4.22 17.70
N ILE A 34 18.01 -5.07 18.31
CA ILE A 34 17.62 -6.43 18.71
C ILE A 34 17.00 -6.37 20.11
N ASN A 35 15.68 -6.54 20.17
CA ASN A 35 14.86 -6.37 21.36
C ASN A 35 14.48 -7.72 22.00
N LYS A 36 13.99 -7.69 23.25
CA LYS A 36 13.63 -8.88 24.05
C LYS A 36 14.81 -9.81 24.35
N VAL A 37 16.01 -9.25 24.50
CA VAL A 37 17.23 -10.03 24.86
C VAL A 37 17.09 -10.68 26.23
N ASP A 38 16.33 -10.07 27.15
CA ASP A 38 15.98 -10.64 28.44
C ASP A 38 15.30 -12.01 28.35
N ARG A 39 14.45 -12.23 27.34
CA ARG A 39 13.77 -13.51 27.13
C ARG A 39 14.71 -14.61 26.66
N LEU A 40 15.73 -14.28 25.87
CA LEU A 40 16.77 -15.24 25.50
C LEU A 40 17.47 -15.77 26.75
N ILE A 41 17.82 -14.87 27.68
CA ILE A 41 18.59 -15.21 28.89
C ILE A 41 17.70 -15.95 29.89
N ASN A 42 16.49 -15.44 30.17
CA ASN A 42 15.67 -15.93 31.27
C ASN A 42 14.79 -17.12 30.90
N GLU A 43 14.20 -17.12 29.71
CA GLU A 43 13.26 -18.18 29.28
C GLU A 43 13.99 -19.33 28.60
N LEU A 44 14.86 -19.00 27.64
CA LEU A 44 15.56 -20.00 26.84
C LEU A 44 16.89 -20.45 27.45
N LYS A 45 17.36 -19.77 28.51
CA LYS A 45 18.60 -20.10 29.25
C LYS A 45 19.80 -20.35 28.34
N VAL A 46 19.89 -19.58 27.25
CA VAL A 46 20.97 -19.71 26.26
C VAL A 46 22.31 -19.30 26.86
N THR A 47 23.39 -19.92 26.42
CA THR A 47 24.75 -19.51 26.83
C THR A 47 25.16 -18.18 26.16
N PRO A 48 26.16 -17.45 26.69
CA PRO A 48 26.69 -16.26 26.03
C PRO A 48 27.13 -16.51 24.58
N GLU A 49 27.72 -17.67 24.29
CA GLU A 49 28.15 -18.08 22.95
C GLU A 49 26.96 -18.31 22.01
N GLU A 50 25.90 -18.96 22.49
CA GLU A 50 24.66 -19.17 21.74
C GLU A 50 23.93 -17.86 21.45
N MET A 51 23.88 -16.96 22.45
CA MET A 51 23.33 -15.62 22.30
C MET A 51 24.07 -14.84 21.20
N GLN A 52 25.41 -14.85 21.23
CA GLN A 52 26.22 -14.20 20.19
C GLN A 52 25.99 -14.80 18.81
N LYS A 53 25.96 -16.14 18.69
CA LYS A 53 25.65 -16.81 17.41
C LYS A 53 24.28 -16.38 16.87
N ARG A 54 23.28 -16.25 17.74
CA ARG A 54 21.92 -15.81 17.37
C ARG A 54 21.90 -14.37 16.88
N PHE A 55 22.61 -13.47 17.57
CA PHE A 55 22.77 -12.08 17.11
C PHE A 55 23.44 -12.00 15.74
N VAL A 56 24.53 -12.74 15.54
CA VAL A 56 25.21 -12.80 14.24
C VAL A 56 24.27 -13.30 13.13
N LYS A 57 23.46 -14.33 13.40
CA LYS A 57 22.44 -14.82 12.45
C LYS A 57 21.45 -13.71 12.08
N ILE A 58 20.87 -13.02 13.06
CA ILE A 58 19.90 -11.92 12.85
C ILE A 58 20.53 -10.80 12.03
N ILE A 59 21.74 -10.35 12.40
CA ILE A 59 22.44 -9.25 11.72
C ILE A 59 22.77 -9.63 10.28
N THR A 60 23.22 -10.88 10.06
CA THR A 60 23.53 -11.39 8.72
C THR A 60 22.29 -11.42 7.85
N GLU A 61 21.15 -11.86 8.40
CA GLU A 61 19.89 -11.90 7.67
C GLU A 61 19.36 -10.51 7.34
N VAL A 62 19.39 -9.57 8.29
CA VAL A 62 19.03 -8.16 8.05
C VAL A 62 19.93 -7.55 6.98
N ASN A 63 21.25 -7.74 7.05
CA ASN A 63 22.18 -7.25 6.03
C ASN A 63 21.95 -7.91 4.67
N ARG A 64 21.58 -9.20 4.61
CA ARG A 64 21.20 -9.86 3.36
C ARG A 64 19.98 -9.20 2.73
N LEU A 65 18.95 -8.91 3.54
CA LEU A 65 17.75 -8.20 3.08
C LEU A 65 18.07 -6.77 2.62
N ILE A 66 18.90 -6.05 3.38
CA ILE A 66 19.35 -4.70 3.01
C ILE A 66 20.06 -4.75 1.66
N ASN A 67 21.08 -5.60 1.49
CA ASN A 67 21.86 -5.66 0.25
C ASN A 67 21.07 -6.15 -0.97
N LYS A 68 19.99 -6.90 -0.76
CA LYS A 68 19.09 -7.35 -1.82
C LYS A 68 18.21 -6.21 -2.35
N MET A 69 17.87 -5.21 -1.52
CA MET A 69 16.82 -4.24 -1.81
C MET A 69 17.30 -2.78 -1.84
N VAL A 70 18.48 -2.50 -1.27
CA VAL A 70 19.04 -1.15 -1.23
C VAL A 70 19.43 -0.69 -2.64
N PRO A 71 19.23 0.59 -3.00
CA PRO A 71 19.76 1.14 -4.24
C PRO A 71 21.28 0.93 -4.37
N GLU A 72 21.76 0.68 -5.59
CA GLU A 72 23.17 0.34 -5.85
C GLU A 72 24.16 1.39 -5.30
N GLU A 73 23.79 2.67 -5.26
CA GLU A 73 24.62 3.76 -4.72
C GLU A 73 24.94 3.63 -3.20
N PHE A 74 24.13 2.88 -2.46
CA PHE A 74 24.24 2.67 -1.00
C PHE A 74 24.59 1.22 -0.62
N LYS A 75 24.72 0.32 -1.58
CA LYS A 75 25.02 -1.10 -1.35
C LYS A 75 26.32 -1.26 -0.56
N GLY A 76 26.31 -2.09 0.47
CA GLY A 76 27.41 -2.24 1.43
C GLY A 76 27.63 -1.07 2.41
N LYS A 77 27.28 0.17 2.04
CA LYS A 77 27.43 1.36 2.92
C LYS A 77 26.38 1.43 4.02
N TRP A 78 25.19 0.91 3.78
CA TRP A 78 24.08 0.89 4.75
C TRP A 78 23.98 -0.43 5.53
N ASN A 79 24.99 -1.30 5.43
CA ASN A 79 25.05 -2.48 6.27
C ASN A 79 25.16 -2.09 7.74
N VAL A 80 24.37 -2.75 8.57
CA VAL A 80 24.44 -2.59 10.02
C VAL A 80 25.57 -3.47 10.56
N LYS A 81 26.37 -2.90 11.46
CA LYS A 81 27.58 -3.47 12.04
C LYS A 81 27.56 -3.24 13.54
N VAL A 82 28.07 -4.22 14.27
CA VAL A 82 28.10 -4.15 15.74
C VAL A 82 29.20 -3.21 16.20
N GLU A 83 30.31 -3.19 15.45
CA GLU A 83 31.55 -2.49 15.81
C GLU A 83 31.42 -0.97 15.75
N ASP A 84 30.59 -0.46 14.82
CA ASP A 84 30.41 0.97 14.59
C ASP A 84 29.25 1.59 15.39
N GLY A 85 28.40 0.77 16.01
CA GLY A 85 27.27 1.24 16.81
C GLY A 85 25.93 1.27 16.08
N THR A 86 25.87 0.90 14.80
CA THR A 86 24.60 0.82 14.03
C THR A 86 23.68 -0.34 14.46
N VAL A 87 24.16 -1.21 15.36
CA VAL A 87 23.39 -2.25 16.03
C VAL A 87 23.39 -2.03 17.55
N ALA A 88 22.20 -2.02 18.15
CA ALA A 88 22.00 -2.06 19.59
C ALA A 88 21.23 -3.33 20.02
N PHE A 89 21.43 -3.76 21.26
CA PHE A 89 20.81 -4.94 21.85
C PHE A 89 20.17 -4.58 23.18
N GLY A 90 18.98 -5.07 23.49
CA GLY A 90 18.37 -4.75 24.77
C GLY A 90 17.01 -5.33 25.06
N SER A 91 16.40 -4.76 26.10
CA SER A 91 15.01 -4.98 26.47
C SER A 91 14.29 -3.65 26.61
N ALA A 92 13.40 -3.37 25.67
CA ALA A 92 12.52 -2.20 25.74
C ALA A 92 11.59 -2.27 26.95
N TYR A 93 11.14 -3.48 27.33
CA TYR A 93 10.26 -3.65 28.49
C TYR A 93 10.96 -3.32 29.81
N TYR A 94 12.22 -3.73 29.95
CA TYR A 94 13.03 -3.44 31.14
C TYR A 94 13.87 -2.16 31.02
N ASN A 95 13.66 -1.35 29.99
CA ASN A 95 14.30 -0.04 29.77
C ASN A 95 15.83 -0.03 29.74
N TRP A 96 16.48 -1.08 29.24
CA TRP A 96 17.93 -1.12 29.06
C TRP A 96 18.34 -1.52 27.64
N ALA A 97 19.47 -0.99 27.18
CA ALA A 97 20.11 -1.41 25.94
C ALA A 97 21.63 -1.21 26.01
N ILE A 98 22.36 -1.87 25.10
CA ILE A 98 23.81 -1.73 24.93
C ILE A 98 24.18 -1.68 23.45
N SER A 99 25.28 -1.00 23.16
CA SER A 99 25.97 -1.00 21.87
C SER A 99 27.48 -1.05 22.13
N VAL A 100 28.29 -1.44 21.15
CA VAL A 100 29.76 -1.48 21.34
C VAL A 100 30.34 -0.12 21.72
N PRO A 101 29.95 1.01 21.09
CA PRO A 101 30.41 2.33 21.54
C PRO A 101 30.06 2.62 23.00
N PHE A 102 28.83 2.29 23.43
CA PHE A 102 28.39 2.50 24.81
C PHE A 102 29.16 1.62 25.80
N MET A 103 29.41 0.35 25.45
CA MET A 103 30.22 -0.57 26.26
C MET A 103 31.65 -0.08 26.42
N LYS A 104 32.28 0.45 25.36
CA LYS A 104 33.62 1.05 25.43
C LYS A 104 33.65 2.28 26.34
N LYS A 105 32.59 3.10 26.34
CA LYS A 105 32.46 4.30 27.18
C LYS A 105 32.24 3.98 28.66
N THR A 106 31.44 2.96 28.97
CA THR A 106 31.01 2.63 30.34
C THR A 106 31.81 1.52 31.01
N GLY A 107 32.54 0.72 30.23
CA GLY A 107 33.23 -0.47 30.70
C GLY A 107 32.32 -1.69 30.91
N LEU A 108 31.02 -1.59 30.63
CA LEU A 108 30.09 -2.72 30.72
C LEU A 108 30.38 -3.77 29.64
N THR A 109 30.31 -5.05 30.03
CA THR A 109 30.50 -6.18 29.13
C THR A 109 29.20 -6.96 28.91
N PHE A 110 29.13 -7.76 27.84
CA PHE A 110 28.00 -8.67 27.62
C PHE A 110 27.79 -9.66 28.77
N LYS A 111 28.88 -10.03 29.46
CA LYS A 111 28.82 -10.90 30.64
C LYS A 111 28.10 -10.22 31.80
N ASP A 112 28.36 -8.93 32.03
CA ASP A 112 27.66 -8.18 33.07
C ASP A 112 26.15 -8.14 32.81
N ILE A 113 25.75 -7.89 31.55
CA ILE A 113 24.35 -7.92 31.12
C ILE A 113 23.72 -9.28 31.40
N TYR A 114 24.40 -10.35 30.98
CA TYR A 114 23.95 -11.72 31.21
C TYR A 114 23.73 -11.99 32.70
N ASP A 115 24.70 -11.61 33.53
CA ASP A 115 24.65 -11.82 34.98
C ASP A 115 23.50 -11.02 35.64
N TYR A 116 23.27 -9.77 35.23
CA TYR A 116 22.16 -8.96 35.71
C TYR A 116 20.81 -9.56 35.34
N CYS A 117 20.64 -10.00 34.08
CA CYS A 117 19.41 -10.63 33.62
C CYS A 117 19.15 -11.96 34.35
N ASN A 118 20.16 -12.82 34.44
CA ASN A 118 20.05 -14.14 35.08
C ASN A 118 19.76 -14.05 36.59
N LYS A 119 20.26 -13.00 37.27
CA LYS A 119 19.93 -12.70 38.67
C LYS A 119 18.58 -11.99 38.86
N GLY A 120 17.89 -11.66 37.77
CA GLY A 120 16.63 -10.89 37.81
C GLY A 120 16.79 -9.41 38.17
N ASP A 121 18.01 -8.88 38.24
CA ASP A 121 18.30 -7.49 38.64
C ASP A 121 18.37 -6.53 37.44
N GLN A 122 17.31 -6.56 36.62
CA GLN A 122 17.23 -5.72 35.42
C GLN A 122 16.94 -4.25 35.73
N LYS A 123 16.44 -3.94 36.94
CA LYS A 123 16.22 -2.54 37.37
C LYS A 123 17.53 -1.79 37.58
N THR A 124 18.53 -2.44 38.17
CA THR A 124 19.87 -1.84 38.31
C THR A 124 20.53 -1.72 36.94
N LEU A 125 20.34 -2.71 36.07
CA LEU A 125 20.84 -2.65 34.71
C LEU A 125 20.27 -1.46 33.92
N ALA A 126 18.96 -1.19 34.03
CA ALA A 126 18.33 -0.04 33.39
C ALA A 126 18.88 1.32 33.83
N LYS A 127 19.39 1.42 35.06
CA LYS A 127 20.08 2.63 35.55
C LYS A 127 21.51 2.74 35.02
N LYS A 128 22.18 1.61 34.81
CA LYS A 128 23.57 1.55 34.32
C LYS A 128 23.68 1.66 32.80
N ALA A 129 22.68 1.16 32.08
CA ALA A 129 22.62 1.15 30.63
C ALA A 129 21.22 1.57 30.14
N PRO A 130 20.81 2.84 30.35
CA PRO A 130 19.48 3.30 30.02
C PRO A 130 19.21 3.19 28.52
N ILE A 131 18.07 2.59 28.16
CA ILE A 131 17.75 2.34 26.74
C ILE A 131 17.74 3.62 25.89
N HIS A 132 17.20 4.71 26.44
CA HIS A 132 17.03 5.95 25.69
C HIS A 132 18.39 6.58 25.34
N GLU A 133 19.39 6.52 26.22
CA GLU A 133 20.74 7.02 25.92
C GLU A 133 21.34 6.24 24.75
N VAL A 134 21.36 4.90 24.84
CA VAL A 134 21.98 4.06 23.81
C VAL A 134 21.27 4.18 22.46
N ILE A 135 19.95 4.16 22.45
CA ILE A 135 19.17 4.20 21.21
C ILE A 135 19.18 5.60 20.59
N LEU A 136 19.09 6.67 21.39
CA LEU A 136 19.14 8.03 20.87
C LEU A 136 20.55 8.39 20.38
N ASP A 137 21.62 7.95 21.07
CA ASP A 137 23.00 8.08 20.59
C ASP A 137 23.14 7.39 19.22
N MET A 138 22.67 6.14 19.09
CA MET A 138 22.67 5.41 17.81
C MET A 138 21.88 6.15 16.71
N VAL A 139 20.76 6.79 17.06
CA VAL A 139 19.95 7.59 16.12
C VAL A 139 20.72 8.82 15.65
N VAL A 140 21.30 9.59 16.59
CA VAL A 140 22.01 10.84 16.29
C VAL A 140 23.29 10.58 15.49
N ASP A 141 24.03 9.53 15.85
CA ASP A 141 25.34 9.24 15.25
C ASP A 141 25.22 8.61 13.85
N HIS A 142 24.13 7.89 13.57
CA HIS A 142 24.04 7.07 12.36
C HIS A 142 22.90 7.44 11.41
N LEU A 143 21.82 8.09 11.86
CA LEU A 143 20.72 8.46 10.97
C LEU A 143 20.93 9.87 10.39
N PRO A 144 20.66 10.06 9.08
CA PRO A 144 20.98 11.31 8.41
C PRO A 144 20.00 12.42 8.83
N SER A 145 20.54 13.62 8.97
CA SER A 145 19.74 14.85 9.15
C SER A 145 18.91 15.16 7.89
N PRO A 146 17.88 16.03 7.97
CA PRO A 146 17.12 16.46 6.80
C PRO A 146 18.00 17.05 5.69
N LYS A 147 19.02 17.84 6.06
CA LYS A 147 19.95 18.50 5.14
C LYS A 147 20.83 17.53 4.35
N GLU A 148 21.11 16.36 4.93
CA GLU A 148 21.81 15.27 4.25
C GLU A 148 20.83 14.42 3.42
N ALA A 149 19.74 13.98 4.05
CA ALA A 149 18.80 13.02 3.47
C ALA A 149 18.04 13.57 2.26
N GLN A 150 17.64 14.85 2.30
CA GLN A 150 16.84 15.45 1.23
C GLN A 150 17.58 15.47 -0.12
N LYS A 151 18.91 15.56 -0.11
CA LYS A 151 19.73 15.59 -1.34
C LYS A 151 19.53 14.37 -2.22
N TYR A 152 19.45 13.18 -1.63
CA TYR A 152 19.29 11.94 -2.38
C TYR A 152 17.85 11.42 -2.38
N ARG A 153 16.99 11.89 -1.46
CA ARG A 153 15.56 11.50 -1.39
C ARG A 153 14.67 12.28 -2.34
N ILE A 154 14.84 13.60 -2.44
CA ILE A 154 13.97 14.45 -3.29
C ILE A 154 13.95 13.99 -4.75
N PRO A 155 15.10 13.68 -5.39
CA PRO A 155 15.09 13.15 -6.76
C PRO A 155 14.34 11.81 -6.92
N HIS A 156 14.15 11.07 -5.82
CA HIS A 156 13.43 9.81 -5.83
C HIS A 156 11.91 10.01 -5.67
N ILE A 157 11.50 10.78 -4.66
CA ILE A 157 10.08 10.93 -4.25
C ILE A 157 9.33 12.07 -4.94
N TRP A 158 10.05 12.89 -5.71
CA TRP A 158 9.48 14.03 -6.42
C TRP A 158 10.02 14.06 -7.85
N LYS A 159 9.09 14.04 -8.81
CA LYS A 159 9.40 13.99 -10.26
C LYS A 159 9.32 15.36 -10.94
N GLY A 160 9.36 16.43 -10.16
CA GLY A 160 9.40 17.79 -10.67
C GLY A 160 10.81 18.24 -11.07
N ASP A 161 10.91 19.47 -11.56
CA ASP A 161 12.17 20.06 -11.96
C ASP A 161 13.02 20.42 -10.73
N LEU A 162 14.15 19.73 -10.56
CA LEU A 162 15.09 19.95 -9.46
C LEU A 162 15.79 21.32 -9.54
N ASP A 163 15.85 21.94 -10.72
CA ASP A 163 16.46 23.25 -10.92
C ASP A 163 15.52 24.42 -10.62
N SER A 164 14.23 24.15 -10.42
CA SER A 164 13.25 25.15 -9.96
C SER A 164 13.58 25.67 -8.56
N ASP A 165 13.07 26.85 -8.20
CA ASP A 165 13.30 27.44 -6.88
C ASP A 165 12.83 26.54 -5.73
N VAL A 166 11.66 25.90 -5.89
CA VAL A 166 11.14 24.93 -4.92
C VAL A 166 11.96 23.62 -4.95
N GLY A 167 12.43 23.18 -6.11
CA GLY A 167 13.30 22.00 -6.25
C GLY A 167 14.61 22.17 -5.52
N LYS A 168 15.32 23.28 -5.76
CA LYS A 168 16.55 23.66 -5.05
C LYS A 168 16.30 23.86 -3.57
N GLY A 169 15.17 24.50 -3.21
CA GLY A 169 14.75 24.68 -1.83
C GLY A 169 14.55 23.36 -1.10
N MET A 170 13.94 22.36 -1.73
CA MET A 170 13.76 21.02 -1.19
C MET A 170 15.08 20.26 -1.09
N VAL A 171 15.94 20.29 -2.10
CA VAL A 171 17.24 19.59 -2.06
C VAL A 171 18.13 20.14 -0.94
N ASN A 172 18.11 21.46 -0.73
CA ASN A 172 18.97 22.13 0.25
C ASN A 172 18.34 22.26 1.65
N CYS A 173 17.07 21.86 1.83
CA CYS A 173 16.32 22.07 3.07
C CYS A 173 16.26 23.56 3.46
N ASP A 174 16.01 24.43 2.48
CA ASP A 174 16.04 25.88 2.64
C ASP A 174 14.72 26.39 3.25
N PRO A 175 14.76 27.06 4.43
CA PRO A 175 13.56 27.62 5.07
C PRO A 175 13.01 28.88 4.39
N ASN A 176 13.78 29.53 3.49
CA ASN A 176 13.38 30.77 2.82
C ASN A 176 12.84 30.56 1.40
N ALA A 177 13.02 29.35 0.85
CA ALA A 177 12.48 28.97 -0.43
C ALA A 177 10.93 28.79 -0.40
N PRO A 178 10.26 28.63 -1.55
CA PRO A 178 8.82 28.39 -1.58
C PRO A 178 8.41 27.15 -0.78
N LEU A 179 7.22 27.18 -0.18
CA LEU A 179 6.74 26.11 0.69
C LEU A 179 6.53 24.81 -0.10
N ALA A 180 7.06 23.71 0.40
CA ALA A 180 6.71 22.36 -0.01
C ALA A 180 6.43 21.50 1.22
N PHE A 181 5.16 21.21 1.49
CA PHE A 181 4.69 20.45 2.64
C PHE A 181 4.00 19.16 2.17
N MET A 182 4.53 18.01 2.57
CA MET A 182 3.98 16.70 2.25
C MET A 182 3.16 16.20 3.43
N VAL A 183 1.85 16.06 3.25
CA VAL A 183 0.93 15.56 4.28
C VAL A 183 1.05 14.04 4.37
N THR A 184 1.41 13.53 5.53
CA THR A 184 1.59 12.08 5.76
C THR A 184 0.43 11.46 6.53
N LYS A 185 -0.29 12.25 7.33
CA LYS A 185 -1.42 11.76 8.13
C LYS A 185 -2.44 12.87 8.37
N ILE A 186 -3.72 12.52 8.36
CA ILE A 186 -4.79 13.37 8.88
C ILE A 186 -5.21 12.83 10.25
N ILE A 187 -5.25 13.72 11.23
CA ILE A 187 -5.75 13.41 12.58
C ILE A 187 -7.00 14.26 12.79
N ILE A 188 -8.07 13.63 13.27
CA ILE A 188 -9.28 14.34 13.68
C ILE A 188 -9.16 14.64 15.17
N ASP A 189 -9.02 15.91 15.51
CA ASP A 189 -8.98 16.38 16.87
C ASP A 189 -10.36 16.86 17.33
N PRO A 190 -10.83 16.49 18.54
CA PRO A 190 -12.13 16.93 19.04
C PRO A 190 -12.28 18.45 19.18
N HIS A 191 -11.20 19.20 19.41
CA HIS A 191 -11.22 20.64 19.65
C HIS A 191 -10.75 21.43 18.42
N ALA A 192 -9.66 20.99 17.80
CA ALA A 192 -9.02 21.67 16.67
C ALA A 192 -9.57 21.23 15.30
N GLY A 193 -10.40 20.18 15.26
CA GLY A 193 -10.93 19.62 14.01
C GLY A 193 -9.85 18.87 13.22
N GLU A 194 -9.86 19.02 11.89
CA GLU A 194 -8.90 18.34 11.03
C GLU A 194 -7.49 18.92 11.17
N VAL A 195 -6.54 18.03 11.52
CA VAL A 195 -5.12 18.35 11.66
C VAL A 195 -4.32 17.57 10.63
N ALA A 196 -3.74 18.28 9.67
CA ALA A 196 -2.81 17.72 8.71
C ALA A 196 -1.42 17.63 9.32
N VAL A 197 -0.90 16.41 9.50
CA VAL A 197 0.46 16.13 9.95
C VAL A 197 1.31 15.75 8.76
N GLY A 198 2.47 16.36 8.63
CA GLY A 198 3.32 16.16 7.47
C GLY A 198 4.74 16.66 7.65
N ARG A 199 5.54 16.53 6.60
CA ARG A 199 6.94 16.97 6.55
C ARG A 199 7.05 18.25 5.71
N VAL A 200 7.68 19.29 6.27
CA VAL A 200 8.06 20.49 5.50
C VAL A 200 9.39 20.19 4.83
N PHE A 201 9.41 20.08 3.50
CA PHE A 201 10.63 19.81 2.72
C PHE A 201 11.35 21.10 2.29
N SER A 202 10.60 22.17 2.03
CA SER A 202 11.13 23.48 1.66
C SER A 202 10.26 24.60 2.23
N GLY A 203 10.88 25.76 2.46
CA GLY A 203 10.22 26.95 2.98
C GLY A 203 9.83 26.84 4.44
N ARG A 204 8.81 27.62 4.81
CA ARG A 204 8.20 27.62 6.14
C ARG A 204 6.69 27.68 6.02
N ILE A 205 6.03 27.06 6.98
CA ILE A 205 4.58 27.14 7.16
C ILE A 205 4.26 27.90 8.43
N GLN A 206 3.35 28.87 8.34
CA GLN A 206 3.01 29.76 9.46
C GLN A 206 1.50 30.05 9.53
N SER A 207 1.03 30.46 10.71
CA SER A 207 -0.37 30.85 10.88
C SER A 207 -0.74 32.02 9.94
N GLY A 208 -1.95 31.96 9.38
CA GLY A 208 -2.49 32.95 8.46
C GLY A 208 -1.99 32.86 7.02
N GLN A 209 -1.01 32.00 6.73
CA GLN A 209 -0.46 31.80 5.39
C GLN A 209 -1.48 31.15 4.45
N GLU A 210 -1.59 31.70 3.25
CA GLU A 210 -2.35 31.07 2.16
C GLU A 210 -1.51 29.98 1.49
N VAL A 211 -2.09 28.80 1.35
CA VAL A 211 -1.46 27.61 0.78
C VAL A 211 -2.43 26.92 -0.15
N ARG A 212 -1.94 26.15 -1.11
CA ARG A 212 -2.76 25.38 -2.05
C ARG A 212 -2.48 23.90 -1.88
N VAL A 213 -3.53 23.10 -1.97
CA VAL A 213 -3.43 21.64 -2.11
C VAL A 213 -3.39 21.32 -3.60
N ILE A 214 -2.30 20.72 -4.08
CA ILE A 214 -2.17 20.40 -5.50
C ILE A 214 -3.29 19.47 -5.95
N GLY A 215 -3.95 19.83 -7.07
CA GLY A 215 -5.13 19.14 -7.61
C GLY A 215 -6.47 19.68 -7.09
N MET A 216 -6.47 20.64 -6.17
CA MET A 216 -7.68 21.29 -5.66
C MET A 216 -7.77 22.73 -6.18
N PRO A 217 -8.97 23.20 -6.59
CA PRO A 217 -9.13 24.47 -7.28
C PRO A 217 -9.03 25.69 -6.36
N LYS A 218 -9.21 25.53 -5.03
CA LYS A 218 -9.29 26.64 -4.08
C LYS A 218 -8.06 26.70 -3.17
N PRO A 219 -7.53 27.90 -2.90
CA PRO A 219 -6.53 28.08 -1.85
C PRO A 219 -7.16 27.81 -0.47
N ASN A 220 -6.33 27.30 0.43
CA ASN A 220 -6.61 27.04 1.84
C ASN A 220 -5.83 28.06 2.67
N ARG A 221 -6.29 28.33 3.90
CA ARG A 221 -5.60 29.24 4.81
C ARG A 221 -5.24 28.55 6.10
N VAL A 222 -3.95 28.56 6.42
CA VAL A 222 -3.43 27.95 7.65
C VAL A 222 -3.98 28.70 8.86
N GLN A 223 -4.61 27.98 9.78
CA GLN A 223 -5.15 28.55 11.02
C GLN A 223 -4.10 28.48 12.13
N GLN A 224 -3.57 27.30 12.39
CA GLN A 224 -2.57 27.07 13.42
C GLN A 224 -1.50 26.11 12.92
N VAL A 225 -0.28 26.32 13.41
CA VAL A 225 0.85 25.41 13.20
C VAL A 225 1.34 24.96 14.58
N ALA A 226 1.69 23.69 14.69
CA ALA A 226 2.20 23.10 15.91
C ALA A 226 3.35 22.12 15.62
N LEU A 227 4.29 22.03 16.55
CA LEU A 227 5.26 20.94 16.61
C LEU A 227 4.69 19.78 17.42
N MET A 228 5.03 18.56 17.01
CA MET A 228 4.73 17.37 17.79
C MET A 228 5.85 17.10 18.79
N VAL A 229 5.55 17.13 20.08
CA VAL A 229 6.49 16.82 21.17
C VAL A 229 5.90 15.70 22.00
N GLY A 230 6.38 14.48 21.75
CA GLY A 230 5.77 13.28 22.32
C GLY A 230 4.31 13.11 21.83
N ALA A 231 3.37 13.02 22.78
CA ALA A 231 1.94 12.97 22.48
C ALA A 231 1.32 14.36 22.32
N ASP A 232 2.02 15.41 22.74
CA ASP A 232 1.50 16.77 22.78
C ASP A 232 1.76 17.49 21.45
N ARG A 233 0.87 18.44 21.14
CA ARG A 233 1.03 19.39 20.05
C ARG A 233 1.25 20.76 20.66
N ILE A 234 2.44 21.31 20.46
CA ILE A 234 2.81 22.62 20.98
C ILE A 234 2.61 23.64 19.85
N PRO A 235 1.65 24.56 19.97
CA PRO A 235 1.47 25.63 19.00
C PRO A 235 2.72 26.49 18.87
N VAL A 236 3.07 26.83 17.64
CA VAL A 236 4.20 27.72 17.31
C VAL A 236 3.79 28.67 16.19
N ASP A 237 4.51 29.79 16.08
CA ASP A 237 4.22 30.80 15.05
C ASP A 237 4.47 30.25 13.63
N TYR A 238 5.54 29.48 13.47
CA TYR A 238 5.92 28.86 12.20
C TYR A 238 6.76 27.60 12.40
N VAL A 239 6.79 26.75 11.37
CA VAL A 239 7.67 25.58 11.26
C VAL A 239 8.43 25.62 9.95
N THR A 240 9.74 25.37 10.00
CA THR A 240 10.66 25.47 8.85
C THR A 240 10.96 24.12 8.21
N ALA A 241 11.51 24.18 6.99
CA ALA A 241 12.04 23.05 6.24
C ALA A 241 12.88 22.10 7.11
N GLY A 242 12.67 20.81 6.90
CA GLY A 242 13.30 19.71 7.63
C GLY A 242 12.45 19.13 8.75
N ASN A 243 11.46 19.87 9.28
CA ASN A 243 10.65 19.47 10.42
C ASN A 243 9.35 18.75 10.04
N VAL A 244 8.77 18.07 11.03
CA VAL A 244 7.38 17.57 10.99
C VAL A 244 6.48 18.65 11.59
N ALA A 245 5.42 19.02 10.89
CA ALA A 245 4.46 20.03 11.32
C ALA A 245 3.06 19.42 11.44
N ALA A 246 2.31 19.85 12.44
CA ALA A 246 0.87 19.64 12.56
C ALA A 246 0.16 20.96 12.24
N VAL A 247 -0.77 20.93 11.29
CA VAL A 247 -1.33 22.14 10.67
C VAL A 247 -2.84 22.04 10.62
N THR A 248 -3.53 23.10 11.03
CA THR A 248 -5.00 23.21 10.91
C THR A 248 -5.39 24.24 9.85
N GLY A 249 -6.62 24.13 9.33
CA GLY A 249 -7.15 25.03 8.29
C GLY A 249 -6.92 24.58 6.85
N VAL A 250 -6.19 23.48 6.62
CA VAL A 250 -5.98 22.88 5.28
C VAL A 250 -6.97 21.74 5.06
N ARG A 251 -8.25 22.08 4.86
CA ARG A 251 -9.36 21.11 4.84
C ARG A 251 -9.34 20.19 3.62
N ASP A 252 -8.82 20.67 2.50
CA ASP A 252 -8.74 19.87 1.27
C ASP A 252 -7.58 18.85 1.29
N ALA A 253 -6.73 18.88 2.33
CA ALA A 253 -5.62 17.94 2.44
C ALA A 253 -6.09 16.54 2.86
N ILE A 254 -5.56 15.53 2.17
CA ILE A 254 -5.65 14.13 2.56
C ILE A 254 -4.23 13.58 2.81
N ALA A 255 -4.13 12.38 3.38
CA ALA A 255 -2.84 11.70 3.45
C ALA A 255 -2.28 11.50 2.03
N GLY A 256 -1.07 11.99 1.79
CA GLY A 256 -0.42 11.98 0.48
C GLY A 256 -0.55 13.30 -0.29
N SER A 257 -1.32 14.27 0.21
CA SER A 257 -1.43 15.59 -0.43
C SER A 257 -0.13 16.38 -0.38
N THR A 258 0.13 17.12 -1.46
CA THR A 258 1.16 18.15 -1.51
C THR A 258 0.52 19.52 -1.27
N VAL A 259 1.03 20.24 -0.26
CA VAL A 259 0.62 21.60 0.09
C VAL A 259 1.77 22.55 -0.21
N THR A 260 1.50 23.63 -0.92
CA THR A 260 2.54 24.55 -1.40
C THR A 260 2.04 25.99 -1.55
N THR A 261 2.96 26.93 -1.69
CA THR A 261 2.68 28.31 -2.12
C THR A 261 2.83 28.51 -3.63
N VAL A 262 3.28 27.49 -4.38
CA VAL A 262 3.50 27.56 -5.83
C VAL A 262 2.32 26.92 -6.57
N GLU A 263 1.71 27.66 -7.50
CA GLU A 263 0.47 27.25 -8.18
C GLU A 263 0.64 25.96 -8.99
N ASP A 264 1.70 25.86 -9.79
CA ASP A 264 1.94 24.74 -10.71
C ASP A 264 3.02 23.77 -10.21
N MET A 265 3.19 23.64 -8.90
CA MET A 265 4.13 22.66 -8.35
C MET A 265 3.66 21.24 -8.69
N GLN A 266 4.55 20.45 -9.27
CA GLN A 266 4.30 19.02 -9.42
C GLN A 266 4.10 18.37 -8.04
N PRO A 267 3.07 17.55 -7.82
CA PRO A 267 2.87 16.92 -6.51
C PRO A 267 3.98 15.90 -6.23
N PHE A 268 4.20 15.62 -4.94
CA PHE A 268 4.91 14.42 -4.51
C PHE A 268 4.20 13.16 -5.03
N GLU A 269 4.94 12.07 -5.13
CA GLU A 269 4.34 10.78 -5.43
C GLU A 269 3.27 10.45 -4.38
N ARG A 270 2.15 9.87 -4.85
CA ARG A 270 1.08 9.45 -3.95
C ARG A 270 1.64 8.37 -3.03
N MET A 271 1.23 8.39 -1.76
CA MET A 271 1.52 7.27 -0.87
C MET A 271 0.71 6.07 -1.34
N VAL A 272 1.38 5.11 -1.98
CA VAL A 272 0.77 3.87 -2.42
C VAL A 272 1.00 2.82 -1.33
N HIS A 273 -0.07 2.35 -0.70
CA HIS A 273 0.01 1.16 0.13
C HIS A 273 0.32 -0.05 -0.75
N VAL A 274 1.18 -0.95 -0.27
CA VAL A 274 1.54 -2.16 -1.01
C VAL A 274 0.31 -3.03 -1.27
N SER A 275 -0.71 -2.96 -0.42
CA SER A 275 -1.89 -3.81 -0.52
C SER A 275 -3.15 -2.98 -0.81
N GLU A 276 -3.90 -3.40 -1.82
CA GLU A 276 -5.26 -2.90 -2.07
C GLU A 276 -6.25 -3.47 -1.04
N PRO A 277 -7.38 -2.79 -0.79
CA PRO A 277 -8.49 -3.36 -0.04
C PRO A 277 -9.05 -4.62 -0.73
N VAL A 278 -9.12 -5.74 0.00
CA VAL A 278 -9.57 -7.04 -0.52
C VAL A 278 -10.78 -7.61 0.22
N VAL A 279 -11.15 -7.03 1.37
CA VAL A 279 -12.34 -7.41 2.14
C VAL A 279 -13.25 -6.21 2.28
N THR A 280 -14.55 -6.40 2.15
CA THR A 280 -15.58 -5.36 2.30
C THR A 280 -16.65 -5.81 3.29
N VAL A 281 -17.17 -4.86 4.08
CA VAL A 281 -18.36 -5.03 4.93
C VAL A 281 -19.34 -3.91 4.62
N ALA A 282 -20.64 -4.21 4.65
CA ALA A 282 -21.66 -3.17 4.74
C ALA A 282 -21.73 -2.67 6.18
N VAL A 283 -21.86 -1.36 6.36
CA VAL A 283 -21.88 -0.67 7.65
C VAL A 283 -23.14 0.17 7.73
N GLU A 284 -23.95 -0.06 8.75
CA GLU A 284 -25.18 0.68 9.00
C GLU A 284 -25.19 1.25 10.41
N ALA A 285 -25.81 2.42 10.57
CA ALA A 285 -26.03 2.99 11.89
C ALA A 285 -27.12 2.18 12.61
N LYS A 286 -26.84 1.71 13.83
CA LYS A 286 -27.82 0.98 14.64
C LYS A 286 -29.06 1.83 14.93
N HIS A 287 -28.87 3.15 15.03
CA HIS A 287 -29.94 4.11 15.23
C HIS A 287 -30.00 5.07 14.04
N PRO A 288 -31.15 5.24 13.37
CA PRO A 288 -31.27 6.11 12.20
C PRO A 288 -30.84 7.56 12.43
N ARG A 289 -30.98 8.07 13.66
CA ARG A 289 -30.53 9.41 14.06
C ARG A 289 -29.02 9.62 13.93
N ASP A 290 -28.24 8.54 14.00
CA ASP A 290 -26.78 8.60 13.94
C ASP A 290 -26.25 8.49 12.50
N LEU A 291 -27.14 8.32 11.50
CA LEU A 291 -26.76 8.17 10.09
C LEU A 291 -25.92 9.34 9.55
N PRO A 292 -26.26 10.63 9.81
CA PRO A 292 -25.42 11.75 9.34
C PRO A 292 -24.01 11.69 9.96
N LYS A 293 -23.94 11.37 11.25
CA LYS A 293 -22.67 11.24 11.98
C LYS A 293 -21.85 10.06 11.47
N LEU A 294 -22.50 8.93 11.15
CA LEU A 294 -21.82 7.77 10.55
C LEU A 294 -21.17 8.13 9.22
N VAL A 295 -21.89 8.83 8.33
CA VAL A 295 -21.35 9.26 7.04
C VAL A 295 -20.12 10.18 7.22
N GLU A 296 -20.18 11.11 8.17
CA GLU A 296 -19.03 11.96 8.50
C GLU A 296 -17.83 11.15 9.03
N VAL A 297 -18.08 10.21 9.94
CA VAL A 297 -17.05 9.34 10.52
C VAL A 297 -16.41 8.44 9.47
N LEU A 298 -17.20 7.82 8.60
CA LEU A 298 -16.69 6.96 7.53
C LEU A 298 -15.79 7.75 6.56
N ARG A 299 -16.20 8.97 6.19
CA ARG A 299 -15.36 9.87 5.37
C ARG A 299 -14.08 10.26 6.08
N ALA A 300 -14.15 10.57 7.37
CA ALA A 300 -12.99 10.92 8.18
C ALA A 300 -12.00 9.74 8.31
N ILE A 301 -12.50 8.51 8.47
CA ILE A 301 -11.69 7.30 8.53
C ILE A 301 -10.97 7.05 7.20
N SER A 302 -11.69 7.09 6.07
CA SER A 302 -11.08 6.91 4.75
C SER A 302 -10.03 8.00 4.44
N LYS A 303 -10.26 9.22 4.93
CA LYS A 303 -9.29 10.32 4.83
C LYS A 303 -8.05 10.13 5.71
N ALA A 304 -8.21 9.51 6.88
CA ALA A 304 -7.13 9.25 7.83
C ALA A 304 -6.30 8.00 7.47
N ASP A 305 -6.94 6.98 6.89
CA ASP A 305 -6.34 5.72 6.47
C ASP A 305 -6.65 5.43 4.99
N PRO A 306 -5.70 5.70 4.07
CA PRO A 306 -5.90 5.46 2.64
C PRO A 306 -6.06 3.98 2.26
N SER A 307 -5.78 3.05 3.18
CA SER A 307 -6.03 1.62 2.97
C SER A 307 -7.48 1.20 3.32
N ILE A 308 -8.30 2.15 3.77
CA ILE A 308 -9.74 2.01 3.92
C ILE A 308 -10.46 2.80 2.82
N GLU A 309 -11.19 2.08 1.97
CA GLU A 309 -12.08 2.68 0.97
C GLU A 309 -13.52 2.65 1.46
N VAL A 310 -14.19 3.79 1.39
CA VAL A 310 -15.61 3.90 1.74
C VAL A 310 -16.41 4.26 0.50
N THR A 311 -17.42 3.44 0.19
CA THR A 311 -18.41 3.73 -0.85
C THR A 311 -19.75 4.01 -0.17
N ILE A 312 -20.29 5.21 -0.40
CA ILE A 312 -21.61 5.59 0.11
C ILE A 312 -22.56 5.65 -1.07
N ASN A 313 -23.50 4.69 -1.13
CA ASN A 313 -24.55 4.71 -2.13
C ASN A 313 -25.75 5.53 -1.61
N GLN A 314 -25.95 6.72 -2.17
CA GLN A 314 -27.05 7.59 -1.77
C GLN A 314 -28.42 7.08 -2.24
N GLU A 315 -28.47 6.22 -3.27
CA GLU A 315 -29.73 5.69 -3.81
C GLU A 315 -30.23 4.50 -2.97
N THR A 316 -29.34 3.61 -2.55
CA THR A 316 -29.70 2.43 -1.75
C THR A 316 -29.60 2.67 -0.24
N GLY A 317 -28.93 3.75 0.19
CA GLY A 317 -28.62 4.01 1.60
C GLY A 317 -27.51 3.11 2.17
N GLU A 318 -26.93 2.23 1.34
CA GLU A 318 -25.90 1.29 1.76
C GLU A 318 -24.53 1.98 1.86
N HIS A 319 -23.78 1.66 2.92
CA HIS A 319 -22.41 2.14 3.09
C HIS A 319 -21.46 0.95 3.14
N LEU A 320 -20.54 0.87 2.19
CA LEU A 320 -19.55 -0.19 2.11
C LEU A 320 -18.21 0.33 2.62
N MET A 321 -17.57 -0.43 3.49
CA MET A 321 -16.23 -0.18 4.01
C MET A 321 -15.32 -1.33 3.61
N SER A 322 -14.31 -1.02 2.80
CA SER A 322 -13.34 -1.98 2.28
C SER A 322 -11.98 -1.77 2.93
N GLY A 323 -11.29 -2.87 3.27
CA GLY A 323 -9.96 -2.84 3.88
C GLY A 323 -9.11 -4.05 3.51
N MET A 324 -7.88 -4.07 3.98
CA MET A 324 -6.89 -5.14 3.71
C MET A 324 -7.26 -6.54 4.23
N GLY A 325 -8.20 -6.66 5.19
CA GLY A 325 -8.53 -7.94 5.81
C GLY A 325 -9.55 -7.82 6.94
N GLU A 326 -10.04 -8.96 7.42
CA GLU A 326 -11.04 -9.06 8.50
C GLU A 326 -10.61 -8.29 9.77
N LEU A 327 -9.41 -8.56 10.30
CA LEU A 327 -8.88 -7.87 11.48
C LEU A 327 -8.76 -6.35 11.29
N HIS A 328 -8.42 -5.90 10.09
CA HIS A 328 -8.30 -4.48 9.80
C HIS A 328 -9.66 -3.77 9.89
N LEU A 329 -10.70 -4.41 9.37
CA LEU A 329 -12.08 -3.93 9.48
C LEU A 329 -12.57 -3.99 10.92
N GLU A 330 -12.30 -5.06 11.67
CA GLU A 330 -12.67 -5.17 13.09
C GLU A 330 -12.07 -4.06 13.96
N VAL A 331 -10.78 -3.74 13.75
CA VAL A 331 -10.13 -2.62 14.45
C VAL A 331 -10.77 -1.30 14.07
N THR A 332 -11.12 -1.12 12.80
CA THR A 332 -11.79 0.10 12.31
C THR A 332 -13.20 0.23 12.90
N GLU A 333 -13.98 -0.86 12.95
CA GLU A 333 -15.27 -0.91 13.63
C GLU A 333 -15.15 -0.55 15.11
N TYR A 334 -14.13 -1.10 15.79
CA TYR A 334 -13.86 -0.78 17.19
C TYR A 334 -13.64 0.72 17.37
N LYS A 335 -12.85 1.37 16.50
CA LYS A 335 -12.65 2.82 16.55
C LYS A 335 -13.95 3.59 16.32
N ILE A 336 -14.77 3.20 15.34
CA ILE A 336 -16.08 3.84 15.09
C ILE A 336 -16.96 3.78 16.35
N ARG A 337 -17.02 2.62 17.00
CA ARG A 337 -17.84 2.42 18.21
C ARG A 337 -17.26 3.13 19.44
N LYS A 338 -15.95 3.03 19.67
CA LYS A 338 -15.32 3.46 20.94
C LYS A 338 -14.72 4.85 20.91
N GLU A 339 -14.12 5.26 19.81
CA GLU A 339 -13.49 6.58 19.69
C GLU A 339 -14.48 7.61 19.16
N TYR A 340 -15.25 7.26 18.11
CA TYR A 340 -16.23 8.19 17.51
C TYR A 340 -17.62 8.12 18.15
N GLY A 341 -17.89 7.08 18.95
CA GLY A 341 -19.15 6.90 19.67
C GLY A 341 -20.35 6.77 18.72
N VAL A 342 -20.21 5.96 17.67
CA VAL A 342 -21.31 5.62 16.75
C VAL A 342 -21.54 4.11 16.82
N ASP A 343 -22.72 3.71 17.26
CA ASP A 343 -23.10 2.30 17.27
C ASP A 343 -23.46 1.85 15.86
N ILE A 344 -22.71 0.86 15.36
CA ILE A 344 -22.86 0.32 14.00
C ILE A 344 -23.19 -1.17 14.00
N ILE A 345 -23.95 -1.57 12.99
CA ILE A 345 -24.20 -2.95 12.58
C ILE A 345 -23.39 -3.19 11.31
N THR A 346 -22.69 -4.33 11.24
CA THR A 346 -21.89 -4.70 10.07
C THR A 346 -22.32 -6.03 9.50
N SER A 347 -22.25 -6.16 8.17
CA SER A 347 -22.51 -7.43 7.49
C SER A 347 -21.35 -8.41 7.70
N GLN A 348 -21.53 -9.66 7.27
CA GLN A 348 -20.39 -10.57 7.12
C GLN A 348 -19.39 -10.01 6.10
N PRO A 349 -18.08 -10.23 6.32
CA PRO A 349 -17.05 -9.80 5.40
C PRO A 349 -17.17 -10.54 4.07
N ILE A 350 -17.04 -9.79 2.98
CA ILE A 350 -17.03 -10.32 1.61
C ILE A 350 -15.69 -10.01 0.94
N VAL A 351 -15.26 -10.91 0.07
CA VAL A 351 -14.04 -10.70 -0.71
C VAL A 351 -14.34 -9.89 -1.97
N VAL A 352 -13.44 -8.98 -2.30
CA VAL A 352 -13.45 -8.24 -3.57
C VAL A 352 -12.63 -9.03 -4.58
N TYR A 353 -13.27 -9.45 -5.66
CA TYR A 353 -12.61 -10.23 -6.72
C TYR A 353 -12.07 -9.27 -7.79
N ARG A 354 -11.41 -9.83 -8.81
CA ARG A 354 -11.06 -9.09 -10.03
C ARG A 354 -11.51 -9.86 -11.26
N GLU A 355 -11.72 -9.16 -12.36
CA GLU A 355 -12.03 -9.77 -13.64
C GLU A 355 -10.82 -9.69 -14.56
N THR A 356 -10.53 -10.75 -15.29
CA THR A 356 -9.52 -10.71 -16.35
C THR A 356 -9.91 -11.63 -17.51
N VAL A 357 -9.04 -11.73 -18.50
CA VAL A 357 -9.20 -12.59 -19.67
C VAL A 357 -8.10 -13.63 -19.69
N ALA A 358 -8.40 -14.87 -20.07
CA ALA A 358 -7.39 -15.92 -20.20
C ALA A 358 -6.79 -15.98 -21.61
N LYS A 359 -7.48 -15.44 -22.62
CA LYS A 359 -7.10 -15.53 -24.03
C LYS A 359 -7.23 -14.18 -24.73
N LYS A 360 -6.65 -14.11 -25.93
CA LYS A 360 -6.88 -13.01 -26.86
C LYS A 360 -8.25 -13.17 -27.52
N THR A 361 -8.93 -12.05 -27.78
CA THR A 361 -10.20 -12.03 -28.53
C THR A 361 -10.00 -12.68 -29.90
N PRO A 362 -10.86 -13.64 -30.32
CA PRO A 362 -10.71 -14.35 -31.59
C PRO A 362 -10.72 -13.44 -32.83
N SER A 363 -11.53 -12.39 -32.79
CA SER A 363 -11.64 -11.37 -33.84
C SER A 363 -11.90 -10.01 -33.21
N PRO A 364 -11.60 -8.89 -33.90
CA PRO A 364 -11.95 -7.56 -33.40
C PRO A 364 -13.44 -7.44 -33.14
N PHE A 365 -13.80 -7.00 -31.94
CA PHE A 365 -15.20 -6.81 -31.54
C PHE A 365 -15.65 -5.40 -31.91
N GLU A 366 -16.76 -5.28 -32.64
CA GLU A 366 -17.33 -4.01 -33.09
C GLU A 366 -18.27 -3.44 -32.02
N GLY A 367 -18.08 -2.16 -31.67
CA GLY A 367 -19.10 -1.36 -30.98
C GLY A 367 -19.59 -0.23 -31.86
N LYS A 368 -20.91 -0.04 -31.89
CA LYS A 368 -21.57 1.02 -32.65
C LYS A 368 -22.08 2.09 -31.69
N SER A 369 -21.96 3.36 -32.07
CA SER A 369 -22.64 4.44 -31.35
C SER A 369 -24.16 4.29 -31.47
N PRO A 370 -24.96 4.81 -30.52
CA PRO A 370 -26.41 4.84 -30.60
C PRO A 370 -26.95 5.40 -31.94
N ASN A 371 -26.31 6.44 -32.49
CA ASN A 371 -26.64 7.00 -33.81
C ASN A 371 -26.08 6.21 -35.01
N ARG A 372 -25.34 5.11 -34.77
CA ARG A 372 -24.72 4.22 -35.77
C ARG A 372 -23.69 4.85 -36.71
N HIS A 373 -23.30 6.11 -36.47
CA HIS A 373 -22.31 6.80 -37.29
C HIS A 373 -20.86 6.44 -36.94
N ASN A 374 -20.60 6.12 -35.68
CA ASN A 374 -19.27 5.79 -35.19
C ASN A 374 -19.16 4.29 -34.90
N ARG A 375 -18.03 3.70 -35.24
CA ARG A 375 -17.70 2.29 -35.00
C ARG A 375 -16.30 2.19 -34.43
N PHE A 376 -16.13 1.32 -33.45
CA PHE A 376 -14.83 1.05 -32.84
C PHE A 376 -14.60 -0.45 -32.81
N TYR A 377 -13.39 -0.87 -33.16
CA TYR A 377 -13.01 -2.27 -33.20
C TYR A 377 -11.92 -2.53 -32.17
N PHE A 378 -12.22 -3.39 -31.21
CA PHE A 378 -11.30 -3.70 -30.11
C PHE A 378 -10.86 -5.15 -30.10
N VAL A 379 -9.60 -5.35 -29.73
CA VAL A 379 -9.05 -6.65 -29.36
C VAL A 379 -8.60 -6.57 -27.91
N VAL A 380 -8.96 -7.56 -27.12
CA VAL A 380 -8.58 -7.70 -25.71
C VAL A 380 -7.71 -8.93 -25.54
N GLU A 381 -6.66 -8.84 -24.73
CA GLU A 381 -5.79 -9.96 -24.40
C GLU A 381 -5.20 -9.82 -22.99
N PRO A 382 -4.75 -10.92 -22.34
CA PRO A 382 -4.11 -10.84 -21.04
C PRO A 382 -2.78 -10.08 -21.13
N LEU A 383 -2.53 -9.23 -20.14
CA LEU A 383 -1.20 -8.65 -19.94
C LEU A 383 -0.23 -9.73 -19.44
N PRO A 384 1.01 -9.77 -19.98
CA PRO A 384 2.07 -10.59 -19.42
C PRO A 384 2.31 -10.31 -17.93
N GLU A 385 2.56 -11.37 -17.13
CA GLU A 385 2.73 -11.24 -15.67
C GLU A 385 3.83 -10.26 -15.27
N ASN A 386 4.94 -10.21 -16.02
CA ASN A 386 6.04 -9.29 -15.76
C ASN A 386 5.62 -7.82 -15.92
N ILE A 387 4.71 -7.52 -16.85
CA ILE A 387 4.15 -6.18 -17.03
C ILE A 387 3.15 -5.85 -15.92
N VAL A 388 2.31 -6.80 -15.53
CA VAL A 388 1.39 -6.64 -14.39
C VAL A 388 2.18 -6.37 -13.10
N LYS A 389 3.26 -7.10 -12.85
CA LYS A 389 4.17 -6.88 -11.71
C LYS A 389 4.85 -5.51 -11.78
N ALA A 390 5.31 -5.08 -12.96
CA ALA A 390 5.91 -3.75 -13.13
C ALA A 390 4.90 -2.61 -12.88
N LEU A 391 3.64 -2.77 -13.32
CA LEU A 391 2.55 -1.84 -13.00
C LEU A 391 2.29 -1.81 -11.49
N TYR A 392 2.17 -2.98 -10.86
CA TYR A 392 1.94 -3.11 -9.43
C TYR A 392 3.07 -2.50 -8.58
N ASN A 393 4.33 -2.66 -9.02
CA ASN A 393 5.49 -2.08 -8.37
C ASN A 393 5.66 -0.57 -8.66
N ASN A 394 4.81 0.04 -9.49
CA ASN A 394 4.97 1.41 -10.02
C ASN A 394 6.29 1.64 -10.78
N GLU A 395 6.82 0.61 -11.44
CA GLU A 395 7.96 0.74 -12.35
C GLU A 395 7.55 1.36 -13.69
N ILE A 396 6.26 1.33 -14.01
CA ILE A 396 5.67 1.98 -15.18
C ILE A 396 4.81 3.16 -14.69
N PRO A 397 5.12 4.41 -15.11
CA PRO A 397 4.30 5.57 -14.76
C PRO A 397 2.86 5.41 -15.27
N THR A 398 1.88 5.85 -14.48
CA THR A 398 0.45 5.72 -14.83
C THR A 398 -0.07 6.87 -15.70
N ASP A 399 0.58 8.03 -15.68
CA ASP A 399 0.23 9.17 -16.53
C ASP A 399 0.82 9.02 -17.94
N ALA A 400 0.05 8.34 -18.80
CA ALA A 400 0.39 8.13 -20.20
C ALA A 400 0.44 9.42 -21.05
N LYS A 401 -0.20 10.52 -20.61
CA LYS A 401 -0.10 11.81 -21.31
C LYS A 401 1.29 12.42 -21.09
N LYS A 402 1.80 12.37 -19.86
CA LYS A 402 3.08 12.98 -19.47
C LYS A 402 4.30 12.11 -19.80
N PHE A 403 4.26 10.81 -19.52
CA PHE A 403 5.43 9.92 -19.56
C PHE A 403 5.45 8.99 -20.78
N ARG A 404 4.85 9.39 -21.90
CA ARG A 404 4.66 8.54 -23.09
C ARG A 404 5.92 7.84 -23.59
N LYS A 405 7.07 8.53 -23.64
CA LYS A 405 8.34 7.97 -24.13
C LYS A 405 8.92 6.94 -23.15
N GLU A 406 8.87 7.23 -21.86
CA GLU A 406 9.37 6.37 -20.79
C GLU A 406 8.54 5.08 -20.70
N ILE A 407 7.21 5.21 -20.70
CA ILE A 407 6.27 4.08 -20.71
C ILE A 407 6.54 3.19 -21.93
N ALA A 408 6.67 3.77 -23.13
CA ALA A 408 6.94 3.00 -24.33
C ALA A 408 8.29 2.27 -24.29
N SER A 409 9.35 2.89 -23.73
CA SER A 409 10.66 2.24 -23.55
C SER A 409 10.55 1.08 -22.58
N LYS A 410 9.95 1.32 -21.41
CA LYS A 410 9.85 0.33 -20.34
C LYS A 410 9.02 -0.88 -20.75
N LEU A 411 7.90 -0.65 -21.45
CA LEU A 411 7.08 -1.74 -21.98
C LEU A 411 7.82 -2.59 -23.02
N GLN A 412 8.62 -1.96 -23.89
CA GLN A 412 9.47 -2.68 -24.85
C GLN A 412 10.57 -3.50 -24.16
N GLU A 413 11.22 -2.96 -23.13
CA GLU A 413 12.19 -3.69 -22.30
C GLU A 413 11.55 -4.93 -21.64
N LEU A 414 10.27 -4.83 -21.28
CA LEU A 414 9.48 -5.93 -20.70
C LEU A 414 8.88 -6.88 -21.76
N GLY A 415 9.22 -6.70 -23.04
CA GLY A 415 8.86 -7.60 -24.13
C GLY A 415 7.57 -7.25 -24.90
N MET A 416 6.96 -6.08 -24.64
CA MET A 416 5.83 -5.60 -25.44
C MET A 416 6.30 -5.13 -26.83
N ASP A 417 5.52 -5.44 -27.88
CA ASP A 417 5.86 -5.00 -29.23
C ASP A 417 5.85 -3.47 -29.36
N LYS A 418 6.69 -2.96 -30.26
CA LYS A 418 6.96 -1.52 -30.42
C LYS A 418 5.73 -0.71 -30.84
N GLU A 419 4.83 -1.30 -31.64
CA GLU A 419 3.62 -0.63 -32.11
C GLU A 419 2.63 -0.45 -30.95
N THR A 420 2.34 -1.53 -30.23
CA THR A 420 1.52 -1.56 -29.01
C THR A 420 2.08 -0.62 -27.94
N ALA A 421 3.38 -0.67 -27.66
CA ALA A 421 4.00 0.12 -26.60
C ALA A 421 3.93 1.64 -26.88
N LYS A 422 4.14 2.07 -28.13
CA LYS A 422 4.05 3.48 -28.53
C LYS A 422 2.61 4.01 -28.63
N GLY A 423 1.68 3.09 -28.85
CA GLY A 423 0.25 3.35 -28.93
C GLY A 423 -0.42 3.56 -27.58
N VAL A 424 0.23 3.23 -26.46
CA VAL A 424 -0.34 3.40 -25.12
C VAL A 424 -0.70 4.86 -24.87
N PHE A 425 -1.97 5.10 -24.57
CA PHE A 425 -2.48 6.43 -24.26
C PHE A 425 -3.29 6.49 -22.96
N LYS A 426 -3.60 5.33 -22.34
CA LYS A 426 -4.25 5.28 -21.04
C LYS A 426 -3.84 4.03 -20.25
N ILE A 427 -3.59 4.22 -18.96
CA ILE A 427 -3.38 3.17 -17.97
C ILE A 427 -4.41 3.39 -16.86
N SER A 428 -5.12 2.34 -16.44
CA SER A 428 -6.13 2.39 -15.38
C SER A 428 -5.99 1.17 -14.48
N GLY A 429 -5.53 1.39 -13.24
CA GLY A 429 -5.10 0.29 -12.38
C GLY A 429 -3.98 -0.53 -13.03
N LEU A 430 -4.14 -1.84 -13.07
CA LEU A 430 -3.20 -2.77 -13.71
C LEU A 430 -3.60 -3.14 -15.15
N ASN A 431 -4.27 -2.22 -15.85
CA ASN A 431 -4.78 -2.42 -17.21
C ASN A 431 -4.23 -1.35 -18.16
N ILE A 432 -4.01 -1.74 -19.42
CA ILE A 432 -3.42 -0.87 -20.45
C ILE A 432 -4.36 -0.73 -21.64
N MET A 433 -4.50 0.49 -22.14
CA MET A 433 -5.19 0.82 -23.37
C MET A 433 -4.20 1.36 -24.40
N THR A 434 -4.24 0.81 -25.60
CA THR A 434 -3.35 1.21 -26.71
C THR A 434 -4.13 1.44 -28.00
N ASP A 435 -3.63 2.36 -28.81
CA ASP A 435 -4.10 2.65 -30.16
C ASP A 435 -3.07 2.15 -31.18
N VAL A 436 -3.45 1.12 -31.94
CA VAL A 436 -2.63 0.53 -33.02
C VAL A 436 -3.21 0.84 -34.42
N THR A 437 -4.10 1.83 -34.51
CA THR A 437 -4.71 2.25 -35.76
C THR A 437 -3.77 3.12 -36.62
N LYS A 438 -4.11 3.30 -37.89
CA LYS A 438 -3.33 4.13 -38.84
C LYS A 438 -4.25 5.06 -39.64
N GLY A 439 -3.99 6.36 -39.57
CA GLY A 439 -4.59 7.34 -40.50
C GLY A 439 -6.08 7.67 -40.27
N ILE A 440 -6.64 7.36 -39.10
CA ILE A 440 -8.06 7.65 -38.81
C ILE A 440 -8.23 9.13 -38.43
N GLN A 441 -8.94 9.88 -39.28
CA GLN A 441 -9.29 11.27 -39.02
C GLN A 441 -10.14 11.40 -37.75
N HIS A 442 -10.00 12.50 -37.02
CA HIS A 442 -10.78 12.81 -35.79
C HIS A 442 -10.55 11.88 -34.59
N LEU A 443 -9.69 10.85 -34.69
CA LEU A 443 -9.46 9.91 -33.60
C LEU A 443 -8.77 10.56 -32.40
N PHE A 444 -7.76 11.40 -32.65
CA PHE A 444 -6.94 11.99 -31.58
C PHE A 444 -7.76 12.79 -30.56
N GLU A 445 -8.67 13.63 -31.03
CA GLU A 445 -9.61 14.41 -30.20
C GLU A 445 -10.70 13.53 -29.56
N THR A 446 -10.98 12.35 -30.13
CA THR A 446 -11.96 11.39 -29.58
C THR A 446 -11.35 10.48 -28.51
N ARG A 447 -10.00 10.38 -28.41
CA ARG A 447 -9.29 9.48 -27.48
C ARG A 447 -9.67 9.69 -26.02
N GLU A 448 -9.99 10.91 -25.61
CA GLU A 448 -10.38 11.18 -24.22
C GLU A 448 -11.70 10.49 -23.85
N LEU A 449 -12.68 10.49 -24.78
CA LEU A 449 -13.94 9.78 -24.60
C LEU A 449 -13.75 8.26 -24.63
N ILE A 450 -12.85 7.76 -25.48
CA ILE A 450 -12.48 6.35 -25.50
C ILE A 450 -11.81 5.95 -24.17
N ALA A 451 -10.91 6.78 -23.64
CA ALA A 451 -10.26 6.54 -22.36
C ALA A 451 -11.25 6.50 -21.21
N GLN A 452 -12.27 7.37 -21.20
CA GLN A 452 -13.34 7.35 -20.21
C GLN A 452 -14.16 6.05 -20.28
N GLY A 453 -14.55 5.63 -21.50
CA GLY A 453 -15.25 4.35 -21.69
C GLY A 453 -14.43 3.15 -21.21
N PHE A 454 -13.12 3.14 -21.50
CA PHE A 454 -12.19 2.14 -20.98
C PHE A 454 -12.13 2.15 -19.44
N GLU A 455 -11.96 3.31 -18.80
CA GLU A 455 -11.91 3.39 -17.33
C GLU A 455 -13.20 2.89 -16.66
N GLU A 456 -14.37 3.19 -17.23
CA GLU A 456 -15.64 2.71 -16.71
C GLU A 456 -15.74 1.17 -16.74
N VAL A 457 -15.30 0.53 -17.83
CA VAL A 457 -15.26 -0.94 -17.93
C VAL A 457 -14.23 -1.51 -16.97
N MET A 458 -13.03 -0.93 -16.87
CA MET A 458 -12.00 -1.42 -15.96
C MET A 458 -12.40 -1.32 -14.49
N LYS A 459 -13.31 -0.40 -14.12
CA LYS A 459 -13.88 -0.31 -12.77
C LYS A 459 -15.00 -1.32 -12.51
N LYS A 460 -15.77 -1.70 -13.55
CA LYS A 460 -16.91 -2.61 -13.48
C LYS A 460 -16.90 -3.52 -14.70
N GLY A 461 -16.23 -4.66 -14.57
CA GLY A 461 -16.13 -5.64 -15.64
C GLY A 461 -17.47 -6.34 -15.95
N PRO A 462 -17.59 -6.98 -17.13
CA PRO A 462 -18.84 -7.55 -17.62
C PRO A 462 -19.26 -8.87 -16.93
N ILE A 463 -18.35 -9.54 -16.21
CA ILE A 463 -18.64 -10.84 -15.57
C ILE A 463 -19.55 -10.63 -14.37
N ALA A 464 -19.18 -9.73 -13.44
CA ALA A 464 -19.85 -9.57 -12.16
C ALA A 464 -19.79 -8.14 -11.60
N ASN A 465 -19.46 -7.14 -12.43
CA ASN A 465 -19.18 -5.77 -12.01
C ASN A 465 -18.05 -5.69 -10.96
N GLU A 466 -17.07 -6.58 -11.03
CA GLU A 466 -15.84 -6.51 -10.24
C GLU A 466 -14.77 -5.75 -11.05
N PRO A 467 -13.79 -5.09 -10.41
CA PRO A 467 -12.76 -4.35 -11.14
C PRO A 467 -11.91 -5.27 -12.01
N CYS A 468 -11.56 -4.82 -13.22
CA CYS A 468 -10.69 -5.57 -14.11
C CYS A 468 -9.22 -5.45 -13.69
N GLN A 469 -8.43 -6.49 -13.95
CA GLN A 469 -6.99 -6.52 -13.69
C GLN A 469 -6.25 -7.27 -14.81
N GLY A 470 -5.08 -6.75 -15.20
CA GLY A 470 -4.20 -7.44 -16.14
C GLY A 470 -4.77 -7.53 -17.56
N VAL A 471 -5.58 -6.56 -17.98
CA VAL A 471 -6.21 -6.54 -19.31
C VAL A 471 -5.49 -5.56 -20.23
N LEU A 472 -5.11 -6.02 -21.43
CA LEU A 472 -4.62 -5.19 -22.54
C LEU A 472 -5.75 -4.98 -23.55
N VAL A 473 -6.16 -3.74 -23.75
CA VAL A 473 -7.19 -3.35 -24.71
C VAL A 473 -6.54 -2.61 -25.88
N LYS A 474 -6.71 -3.13 -27.08
CA LYS A 474 -6.16 -2.59 -28.33
C LYS A 474 -7.27 -2.04 -29.20
N LEU A 475 -7.26 -0.74 -29.50
CA LEU A 475 -8.05 -0.17 -30.58
C LEU A 475 -7.35 -0.51 -31.91
N VAL A 476 -7.97 -1.38 -32.71
CA VAL A 476 -7.38 -1.87 -33.96
C VAL A 476 -7.94 -1.20 -35.20
N ASP A 477 -9.16 -0.67 -35.13
CA ASP A 477 -9.77 0.14 -36.18
C ASP A 477 -10.88 1.03 -35.61
N ALA A 478 -11.26 2.09 -36.33
CA ALA A 478 -12.39 2.94 -36.00
C ALA A 478 -12.95 3.67 -37.25
N LYS A 479 -14.26 3.87 -37.27
CA LYS A 479 -14.94 4.76 -38.21
C LYS A 479 -15.59 5.88 -37.42
N LEU A 480 -15.25 7.13 -37.72
CA LEU A 480 -15.76 8.31 -37.04
C LEU A 480 -16.54 9.19 -38.01
N HIS A 481 -17.60 9.82 -37.53
CA HIS A 481 -18.30 10.86 -38.27
C HIS A 481 -17.44 12.15 -38.32
N GLU A 482 -17.52 12.91 -39.40
CA GLU A 482 -16.76 14.15 -39.57
C GLU A 482 -17.19 15.20 -38.53
N ASP A 483 -18.50 15.46 -38.44
CA ASP A 483 -19.05 16.43 -37.51
C ASP A 483 -18.94 16.01 -36.03
N ALA A 484 -18.42 16.91 -35.20
CA ALA A 484 -18.26 16.73 -33.76
C ALA A 484 -19.57 16.43 -33.02
N ILE A 485 -20.70 16.95 -33.50
CA ILE A 485 -22.04 16.77 -32.91
C ILE A 485 -22.43 15.29 -32.88
N HIS A 486 -22.00 14.51 -33.89
CA HIS A 486 -22.31 13.08 -34.00
C HIS A 486 -21.37 12.17 -33.22
N ARG A 487 -20.36 12.71 -32.52
CA ARG A 487 -19.33 11.97 -31.78
C ARG A 487 -19.08 12.51 -30.36
N GLY A 488 -20.11 13.10 -29.75
CA GLY A 488 -20.08 13.52 -28.36
C GLY A 488 -20.04 12.35 -27.35
N PRO A 489 -19.92 12.65 -26.04
CA PRO A 489 -19.79 11.65 -24.97
C PRO A 489 -20.89 10.58 -24.97
N ALA A 490 -22.14 10.99 -25.16
CA ALA A 490 -23.30 10.08 -25.21
C ALA A 490 -23.27 9.11 -26.41
N GLN A 491 -22.41 9.34 -27.41
CA GLN A 491 -22.27 8.48 -28.57
C GLN A 491 -21.06 7.54 -28.45
N VAL A 492 -19.90 8.11 -28.09
CA VAL A 492 -18.63 7.38 -28.07
C VAL A 492 -18.50 6.46 -26.86
N ILE A 493 -18.82 6.95 -25.67
CA ILE A 493 -18.62 6.20 -24.41
C ILE A 493 -19.42 4.89 -24.42
N PRO A 494 -20.73 4.86 -24.75
CA PRO A 494 -21.49 3.62 -24.79
C PRO A 494 -20.97 2.63 -25.85
N ALA A 495 -20.56 3.12 -27.02
CA ALA A 495 -20.02 2.28 -28.10
C ALA A 495 -18.74 1.56 -27.67
N VAL A 496 -17.82 2.30 -27.05
CA VAL A 496 -16.55 1.77 -26.53
C VAL A 496 -16.81 0.77 -25.41
N LYS A 497 -17.69 1.09 -24.46
CA LYS A 497 -18.05 0.18 -23.36
C LYS A 497 -18.61 -1.15 -23.86
N LYS A 498 -19.58 -1.11 -24.79
CA LYS A 498 -20.15 -2.32 -25.40
C LYS A 498 -19.08 -3.15 -26.08
N ALA A 499 -18.22 -2.53 -26.88
CA ALA A 499 -17.19 -3.24 -27.63
C ALA A 499 -16.16 -3.91 -26.72
N ILE A 500 -15.69 -3.21 -25.69
CA ILE A 500 -14.71 -3.77 -24.74
C ILE A 500 -15.36 -4.88 -23.92
N ASN A 501 -16.61 -4.72 -23.45
CA ASN A 501 -17.34 -5.76 -22.73
C ASN A 501 -17.53 -7.01 -23.60
N GLY A 502 -17.96 -6.84 -24.85
CA GLY A 502 -18.10 -7.94 -25.81
C GLY A 502 -16.77 -8.64 -26.07
N ALA A 503 -15.70 -7.87 -26.29
CA ALA A 503 -14.35 -8.41 -26.47
C ALA A 503 -13.88 -9.21 -25.24
N ILE A 504 -14.08 -8.72 -24.01
CA ILE A 504 -13.77 -9.45 -22.78
C ILE A 504 -14.55 -10.76 -22.72
N MET A 505 -15.87 -10.72 -22.97
CA MET A 505 -16.71 -11.91 -22.91
C MET A 505 -16.36 -12.95 -23.99
N SER A 506 -15.79 -12.52 -25.12
CA SER A 506 -15.25 -13.42 -26.16
C SER A 506 -13.84 -13.95 -25.88
N SER A 507 -13.19 -13.50 -24.80
CA SER A 507 -11.75 -13.74 -24.54
C SER A 507 -11.48 -14.72 -23.40
N ASP A 508 -12.39 -15.68 -23.20
CA ASP A 508 -12.34 -16.64 -22.08
C ASP A 508 -12.22 -15.90 -20.73
N PRO A 509 -13.27 -15.14 -20.34
CA PRO A 509 -13.26 -14.30 -19.15
C PRO A 509 -13.14 -15.16 -17.89
N ILE A 510 -12.30 -14.71 -16.95
CA ILE A 510 -12.05 -15.42 -15.70
C ILE A 510 -12.10 -14.46 -14.50
N LEU A 511 -12.55 -14.98 -13.37
CA LEU A 511 -12.46 -14.30 -12.09
C LEU A 511 -11.10 -14.57 -11.44
N LEU A 512 -10.50 -13.55 -10.83
CA LEU A 512 -9.34 -13.69 -9.98
C LEU A 512 -9.76 -13.53 -8.52
N GLU A 513 -9.24 -14.38 -7.65
CA GLU A 513 -9.42 -14.31 -6.20
C GLU A 513 -8.16 -13.74 -5.53
N PRO A 514 -8.31 -12.90 -4.49
CA PRO A 514 -7.17 -12.41 -3.73
C PRO A 514 -6.56 -13.52 -2.89
N MET A 515 -5.24 -13.58 -2.92
CA MET A 515 -4.43 -14.57 -2.23
C MET A 515 -3.60 -13.89 -1.16
N GLN A 516 -3.39 -14.61 -0.07
CA GLN A 516 -2.46 -14.21 0.98
C GLN A 516 -1.49 -15.33 1.29
N LYS A 517 -0.27 -14.92 1.61
CA LYS A 517 0.73 -15.77 2.23
C LYS A 517 0.40 -15.88 3.71
N VAL A 518 0.51 -17.07 4.25
CA VAL A 518 0.30 -17.38 5.66
C VAL A 518 1.60 -17.95 6.20
N PHE A 519 2.13 -17.29 7.22
CA PHE A 519 3.33 -17.72 7.90
C PHE A 519 2.94 -18.22 9.28
N ILE A 520 3.33 -19.44 9.62
CA ILE A 520 2.94 -20.08 10.86
C ILE A 520 4.18 -20.64 11.54
N SER A 521 4.42 -20.28 12.79
CA SER A 521 5.41 -20.90 13.66
C SER A 521 4.69 -21.70 14.74
N THR A 522 4.95 -23.00 14.77
CA THR A 522 4.26 -23.95 15.64
C THR A 522 5.24 -24.97 16.22
N PRO A 523 5.04 -25.47 17.45
CA PRO A 523 5.72 -26.66 17.94
C PRO A 523 5.47 -27.86 17.00
N GLN A 524 6.47 -28.74 16.86
CA GLN A 524 6.39 -29.91 15.99
C GLN A 524 5.20 -30.83 16.32
N GLU A 525 4.86 -30.98 17.60
CA GLU A 525 3.71 -31.77 18.06
C GLU A 525 2.35 -31.24 17.54
N MET A 526 2.27 -29.95 17.21
CA MET A 526 1.04 -29.28 16.72
C MET A 526 0.99 -29.15 15.20
N MET A 527 2.05 -29.54 14.49
CA MET A 527 2.15 -29.44 13.04
C MET A 527 0.98 -30.12 12.33
N GLY A 528 0.55 -31.30 12.80
CA GLY A 528 -0.58 -32.02 12.20
C GLY A 528 -1.89 -31.23 12.26
N ASN A 529 -2.15 -30.54 13.38
CA ASN A 529 -3.34 -29.70 13.55
C ASN A 529 -3.29 -28.48 12.64
N VAL A 530 -2.12 -27.82 12.55
CA VAL A 530 -1.91 -26.67 11.67
C VAL A 530 -2.11 -27.04 10.19
N THR A 531 -1.49 -28.13 9.74
CA THR A 531 -1.62 -28.61 8.35
C THR A 531 -3.08 -28.95 8.02
N ARG A 532 -3.84 -29.51 8.96
CA ARG A 532 -5.27 -29.78 8.79
C ARG A 532 -6.07 -28.49 8.59
N GLU A 533 -5.84 -27.47 9.42
CA GLU A 533 -6.51 -26.17 9.28
C GLU A 533 -6.19 -25.48 7.96
N LEU A 534 -4.94 -25.57 7.49
CA LEU A 534 -4.52 -25.04 6.19
C LEU A 534 -5.22 -25.79 5.04
N ASN A 535 -5.22 -27.12 5.06
CA ASN A 535 -5.82 -27.94 4.01
C ASN A 535 -7.34 -27.73 3.87
N GLN A 536 -8.05 -27.52 4.99
CA GLN A 536 -9.48 -27.20 4.98
C GLN A 536 -9.82 -25.89 4.28
N ARG A 537 -8.83 -25.01 4.08
CA ARG A 537 -8.99 -23.64 3.58
C ARG A 537 -8.35 -23.43 2.20
N ARG A 538 -8.22 -24.51 1.41
CA ARG A 538 -7.56 -24.50 0.09
C ARG A 538 -6.14 -23.90 0.13
N ALA A 539 -5.47 -23.97 1.28
CA ALA A 539 -4.12 -23.46 1.39
C ALA A 539 -3.12 -24.44 0.75
N VAL A 540 -2.11 -23.89 0.10
CA VAL A 540 -0.98 -24.64 -0.48
C VAL A 540 0.26 -24.32 0.34
N ILE A 541 0.85 -25.34 0.94
CA ILE A 541 2.13 -25.20 1.65
C ILE A 541 3.24 -25.02 0.61
N LEU A 542 3.98 -23.92 0.73
CA LEU A 542 5.07 -23.52 -0.15
C LEU A 542 6.42 -24.00 0.38
N ASP A 543 6.65 -23.83 1.68
CA ASP A 543 7.91 -24.17 2.33
C ASP A 543 7.67 -24.56 3.80
N MET A 544 8.58 -25.37 4.35
CA MET A 544 8.55 -25.80 5.74
C MET A 544 9.96 -25.95 6.26
N LYS A 545 10.29 -25.19 7.31
CA LYS A 545 11.61 -25.20 7.95
C LYS A 545 11.51 -25.64 9.39
N MET A 546 12.29 -26.64 9.75
CA MET A 546 12.45 -27.07 11.13
C MET A 546 13.59 -26.28 11.79
N GLU A 547 13.32 -25.66 12.93
CA GLU A 547 14.30 -24.98 13.76
C GLU A 547 14.16 -25.49 15.21
N GLY A 548 14.92 -26.54 15.55
CA GLY A 548 14.78 -27.23 16.84
C GLY A 548 13.41 -27.91 16.94
N ASP A 549 12.68 -27.67 18.03
CA ASP A 549 11.33 -28.20 18.26
C ASP A 549 10.21 -27.37 17.60
N MET A 550 10.57 -26.30 16.90
CA MET A 550 9.64 -25.43 16.18
C MET A 550 9.66 -25.71 14.68
N VAL A 551 8.49 -25.61 14.07
CA VAL A 551 8.27 -25.73 12.62
C VAL A 551 7.71 -24.40 12.12
N ASN A 552 8.43 -23.80 11.18
CA ASN A 552 8.01 -22.61 10.46
C ASN A 552 7.42 -23.05 9.11
N ILE A 553 6.12 -22.86 8.93
CA ILE A 553 5.36 -23.21 7.73
C ILE A 553 5.05 -21.93 6.96
N GLU A 554 5.37 -21.93 5.68
CA GLU A 554 4.99 -20.91 4.72
C GLU A 554 3.95 -21.51 3.77
N ALA A 555 2.76 -20.91 3.73
CA ALA A 555 1.68 -21.34 2.84
C ALA A 555 1.09 -20.15 2.09
N LYS A 556 0.33 -20.42 1.03
CA LYS A 556 -0.58 -19.44 0.42
C LYS A 556 -2.01 -19.94 0.50
N ALA A 557 -2.96 -19.05 0.75
CA ALA A 557 -4.37 -19.38 0.87
C ALA A 557 -5.24 -18.26 0.26
N PRO A 558 -6.41 -18.59 -0.30
CA PRO A 558 -7.39 -17.58 -0.70
C PRO A 558 -7.89 -16.79 0.51
N VAL A 559 -8.07 -15.47 0.36
CA VAL A 559 -8.61 -14.64 1.46
C VAL A 559 -10.01 -15.09 1.87
N ALA A 560 -10.83 -15.53 0.91
CA ALA A 560 -12.20 -16.00 1.16
C ALA A 560 -12.27 -17.20 2.11
N GLU A 561 -11.26 -18.06 2.07
CA GLU A 561 -11.19 -19.28 2.88
C GLU A 561 -10.56 -19.02 4.26
N MET A 562 -10.09 -17.80 4.52
CA MET A 562 -9.34 -17.47 5.74
C MET A 562 -10.15 -16.70 6.78
N PHE A 563 -11.43 -16.44 6.51
CA PHE A 563 -12.35 -15.89 7.51
C PHE A 563 -12.44 -16.80 8.74
N GLY A 564 -12.32 -16.20 9.93
CA GLY A 564 -12.31 -16.93 11.19
C GLY A 564 -11.07 -17.81 11.45
N PHE A 565 -10.03 -17.73 10.61
CA PHE A 565 -8.80 -18.51 10.77
C PHE A 565 -8.14 -18.28 12.14
N ALA A 566 -8.15 -17.03 12.63
CA ALA A 566 -7.57 -16.66 13.92
C ALA A 566 -8.14 -17.47 15.10
N SER A 567 -9.45 -17.70 15.09
CA SER A 567 -10.15 -18.49 16.12
C SER A 567 -9.88 -19.98 15.93
N ALA A 568 -9.98 -20.47 14.70
CA ALA A 568 -9.78 -21.87 14.36
C ALA A 568 -8.36 -22.36 14.71
N ILE A 569 -7.32 -21.62 14.29
CA ILE A 569 -5.93 -21.98 14.55
C ILE A 569 -5.59 -21.90 16.05
N ARG A 570 -6.18 -20.93 16.77
CA ARG A 570 -6.02 -20.82 18.23
C ARG A 570 -6.64 -22.02 18.94
N SER A 571 -7.86 -22.40 18.55
CA SER A 571 -8.55 -23.57 19.12
C SER A 571 -7.81 -24.87 18.82
N ALA A 572 -7.33 -25.05 17.59
CA ALA A 572 -6.63 -26.25 17.15
C ALA A 572 -5.28 -26.46 17.84
N THR A 573 -4.68 -25.39 18.39
CA THR A 573 -3.32 -25.42 18.94
C THR A 573 -3.22 -25.00 20.41
N GLY A 574 -4.36 -24.72 21.05
CA GLY A 574 -4.40 -24.16 22.41
C GLY A 574 -3.73 -22.79 22.52
N GLY A 575 -3.70 -22.02 21.42
CA GLY A 575 -3.08 -20.70 21.36
C GLY A 575 -1.55 -20.67 21.33
N ARG A 576 -0.90 -21.81 21.05
CA ARG A 576 0.57 -21.94 21.03
C ARG A 576 1.22 -21.63 19.68
N VAL A 577 0.42 -21.17 18.71
CA VAL A 577 0.87 -20.84 17.36
C VAL A 577 1.04 -19.34 17.21
N LEU A 578 2.17 -18.94 16.64
CA LEU A 578 2.35 -17.61 16.09
C LEU A 578 2.04 -17.67 14.60
N TRP A 579 1.22 -16.75 14.12
CA TRP A 579 0.93 -16.68 12.69
C TRP A 579 0.79 -15.24 12.25
N SER A 580 1.00 -15.01 10.96
CA SER A 580 0.80 -13.72 10.32
C SER A 580 0.50 -13.92 8.84
N THR A 581 0.00 -12.87 8.18
CA THR A 581 -0.30 -12.92 6.76
C THR A 581 0.33 -11.76 5.99
N GLU A 582 0.47 -11.95 4.69
CA GLU A 582 0.93 -10.96 3.73
C GLU A 582 0.11 -11.10 2.44
N ASN A 583 -0.41 -9.99 1.90
CA ASN A 583 -1.11 -10.03 0.61
C ASN A 583 -0.11 -10.32 -0.52
N ILE A 584 -0.43 -11.24 -1.42
CA ILE A 584 0.43 -11.62 -2.55
C ILE A 584 -0.22 -11.37 -3.91
N GLY A 585 -1.30 -10.59 -3.94
CA GLY A 585 -2.04 -10.22 -5.14
C GLY A 585 -3.20 -11.18 -5.41
N PHE A 586 -3.47 -11.39 -6.69
CA PHE A 586 -4.62 -12.14 -7.18
C PHE A 586 -4.17 -13.32 -8.03
N GLU A 587 -4.83 -14.46 -7.89
CA GLU A 587 -4.63 -15.65 -8.72
C GLU A 587 -5.97 -16.05 -9.39
N PRO A 588 -5.94 -16.74 -10.54
CA PRO A 588 -7.17 -17.23 -11.18
C PRO A 588 -7.98 -18.14 -10.25
N LEU A 589 -9.25 -17.80 -10.08
CA LEU A 589 -10.21 -18.66 -9.39
C LEU A 589 -10.36 -19.97 -10.18
N PRO A 590 -10.31 -21.16 -9.54
CA PRO A 590 -10.47 -22.42 -10.23
C PRO A 590 -11.78 -22.50 -11.02
N ARG A 591 -11.71 -23.13 -12.20
CA ARG A 591 -12.79 -23.13 -13.20
C ARG A 591 -14.09 -23.69 -12.64
N GLU A 592 -13.99 -24.70 -11.79
CA GLU A 592 -15.11 -25.35 -11.10
C GLU A 592 -15.82 -24.43 -10.10
N LEU A 593 -15.13 -23.42 -9.55
CA LEU A 593 -15.71 -22.45 -8.61
C LEU A 593 -16.26 -21.20 -9.31
N GLN A 594 -15.80 -20.88 -10.52
CA GLN A 594 -16.13 -19.61 -11.17
C GLN A 594 -17.64 -19.39 -11.31
N HIS A 595 -18.38 -20.36 -11.87
CA HIS A 595 -19.83 -20.22 -12.07
C HIS A 595 -20.56 -19.93 -10.74
N THR A 596 -20.27 -20.70 -9.69
CA THR A 596 -20.89 -20.55 -8.38
C THR A 596 -20.58 -19.20 -7.74
N VAL A 597 -19.32 -18.74 -7.82
CA VAL A 597 -18.89 -17.46 -7.23
C VAL A 597 -19.46 -16.28 -8.02
N ILE A 598 -19.39 -16.31 -9.35
CA ILE A 598 -19.95 -15.29 -10.23
C ILE A 598 -21.44 -15.10 -9.94
N ARG A 599 -22.20 -16.20 -9.88
CA ARG A 599 -23.63 -16.16 -9.58
C ARG A 599 -23.93 -15.50 -8.23
N LYS A 600 -23.20 -15.88 -7.17
CA LYS A 600 -23.35 -15.28 -5.84
C LYS A 600 -23.07 -13.77 -5.84
N ILE A 601 -22.01 -13.34 -6.52
CA ILE A 601 -21.66 -11.92 -6.64
C ILE A 601 -22.76 -11.15 -7.38
N ARG A 602 -23.28 -11.72 -8.47
CA ARG A 602 -24.32 -11.10 -9.30
C ARG A 602 -25.65 -10.98 -8.55
N GLU A 603 -26.09 -12.05 -7.90
CA GLU A 603 -27.30 -12.06 -7.06
C GLU A 603 -27.20 -11.00 -5.94
N ARG A 604 -26.05 -10.93 -5.25
CA ARG A 604 -25.79 -9.90 -4.23
C ARG A 604 -25.89 -8.47 -4.77
N LYS A 605 -25.39 -8.24 -5.98
CA LYS A 605 -25.43 -6.92 -6.64
C LYS A 605 -26.76 -6.64 -7.36
N GLY A 606 -27.76 -7.51 -7.24
CA GLY A 606 -29.04 -7.36 -7.94
C GLY A 606 -28.95 -7.51 -9.46
N LEU A 607 -27.92 -8.18 -9.96
CA LEU A 607 -27.72 -8.47 -11.39
C LEU A 607 -28.39 -9.81 -11.76
N PRO A 608 -28.70 -10.03 -13.06
CA PRO A 608 -29.13 -11.35 -13.53
C PRO A 608 -28.11 -12.43 -13.12
N PRO A 609 -28.51 -13.64 -12.68
CA PRO A 609 -27.59 -14.65 -12.15
C PRO A 609 -26.44 -15.03 -13.09
N GLU A 610 -26.70 -15.05 -14.40
CA GLU A 610 -25.71 -15.35 -15.42
C GLU A 610 -25.16 -14.07 -16.08
N PRO A 611 -23.86 -14.03 -16.42
CA PRO A 611 -23.31 -12.94 -17.22
C PRO A 611 -23.88 -12.94 -18.63
N TYR A 612 -23.92 -11.75 -19.25
CA TYR A 612 -24.38 -11.63 -20.62
C TYR A 612 -23.36 -12.25 -21.58
N PRO A 613 -23.79 -13.08 -22.54
CA PRO A 613 -22.88 -13.67 -23.50
C PRO A 613 -22.40 -12.60 -24.51
N PRO A 614 -21.33 -12.86 -25.30
CA PRO A 614 -20.80 -11.87 -26.25
C PRO A 614 -21.86 -11.30 -27.20
N GLU A 615 -22.82 -12.12 -27.62
CA GLU A 615 -23.89 -11.76 -28.55
C GLU A 615 -24.79 -10.65 -28.00
N TYR A 616 -24.92 -10.52 -26.67
CA TYR A 616 -25.65 -9.42 -26.05
C TYR A 616 -25.02 -8.05 -26.35
N TYR A 617 -23.70 -8.03 -26.58
CA TYR A 617 -22.95 -6.82 -26.89
C TYR A 617 -22.82 -6.59 -28.41
N MET A 618 -23.25 -7.55 -29.24
CA MET A 618 -23.31 -7.40 -30.68
C MET A 618 -24.62 -6.66 -31.05
N ASP A 619 -24.51 -5.40 -31.49
CA ASP A 619 -25.63 -4.60 -31.99
C ASP A 619 -26.08 -4.97 -33.42
#